data_AF-A0A497CW88-F1
#
_entry.id   AF-A0A497CW88-F1
#
_cell.length_a   1.000
_cell.length_b   1.000
_cell.length_c   1.000
_cell.angle_alpha   90.00
_cell.angle_beta   90.00
_cell.angle_gamma   90.00
#
_symmetry.space_group_name_H-M   'P 1'
#
loop_
_entity.id
_entity.type
_entity.pdbx_description
1 polymer ?
#
loop_
_entity_poly.entity_id
_entity_poly.type
_entity_poly.pdbx_seq_one_letter_code
_entity_poly.pdbx_strand_id
1 'polypeptide(L)'
;MTINSEMDKINVVPRIPLLLRIISIIILVEGVLGFLFFMAAGLFQLSDTNFVGFSGLNGLTPNFYSFYIILHIALFSGFILSGIFMLKLKKKGYYLFIINYLILTGFGIYLNDVFVWTTIIVGLGFIAVLTYYFKKMF
;
A
#
# COMPACT_ATOMS: atom_id res chain seq x y z
N MET A 1 -11.37 -31.32 -48.45
CA MET A 1 -11.97 -31.33 -47.09
C MET A 1 -10.89 -30.82 -46.13
N THR A 2 -10.77 -29.50 -46.02
CA THR A 2 -9.81 -28.82 -45.15
C THR A 2 -10.40 -28.79 -43.75
N ILE A 3 -9.91 -29.66 -42.87
CA ILE A 3 -10.30 -29.68 -41.46
C ILE A 3 -9.72 -28.41 -40.85
N ASN A 4 -10.59 -27.46 -40.52
CA ASN A 4 -10.26 -26.25 -39.78
C ASN A 4 -9.60 -26.65 -38.45
N SER A 5 -8.27 -26.54 -38.39
CA SER A 5 -7.50 -26.71 -37.15
C SER A 5 -7.53 -25.42 -36.34
N GLU A 6 -8.72 -24.86 -36.12
CA GLU A 6 -8.96 -23.91 -35.03
C GLU A 6 -8.95 -24.71 -33.73
N MET A 7 -7.76 -25.17 -33.36
CA MET A 7 -7.49 -25.57 -32.00
C MET A 7 -7.80 -24.37 -31.12
N ASP A 8 -8.89 -24.51 -30.35
CA ASP A 8 -9.17 -23.76 -29.15
C ASP A 8 -7.86 -23.49 -28.42
N LYS A 9 -7.37 -22.26 -28.53
CA LYS A 9 -6.35 -21.76 -27.62
C LYS A 9 -7.05 -21.70 -26.27
N ILE A 10 -6.96 -22.80 -25.52
CA ILE A 10 -7.39 -22.88 -24.12
C ILE A 10 -6.81 -21.65 -23.46
N ASN A 11 -7.68 -20.70 -23.14
CA ASN A 11 -7.32 -19.42 -22.59
C ASN A 11 -6.95 -19.69 -21.13
N VAL A 12 -5.72 -20.17 -20.90
CA VAL A 12 -5.21 -20.49 -19.57
C VAL A 12 -5.12 -19.17 -18.83
N VAL A 13 -6.14 -18.85 -18.05
CA VAL A 13 -6.17 -17.65 -17.21
C VAL A 13 -4.93 -17.72 -16.30
N PRO A 14 -3.99 -16.75 -16.40
CA PRO A 14 -2.78 -16.79 -15.61
C PRO A 14 -3.15 -16.76 -14.13
N ARG A 15 -2.86 -17.85 -13.43
CA ARG A 15 -3.16 -17.98 -12.01
C ARG A 15 -2.13 -17.17 -11.23
N ILE A 16 -2.62 -16.26 -10.39
CA ILE A 16 -1.77 -15.45 -9.51
C ILE A 16 -1.03 -16.40 -8.56
N PRO A 17 0.31 -16.31 -8.45
CA PRO A 17 1.08 -17.09 -7.49
C PRO A 17 0.56 -16.83 -6.08
N LEU A 18 0.44 -17.88 -5.28
CA LEU A 18 -0.13 -17.79 -3.93
C LEU A 18 0.53 -16.69 -3.10
N LEU A 19 1.87 -16.61 -3.17
CA LEU A 19 2.64 -15.66 -2.38
C LEU A 19 2.44 -14.21 -2.83
N LEU A 20 2.34 -13.96 -4.13
CA LEU A 20 1.96 -12.65 -4.69
C LEU A 20 0.55 -12.25 -4.25
N ARG A 21 -0.38 -13.21 -4.26
CA ARG A 21 -1.77 -13.00 -3.82
C ARG A 21 -1.83 -12.62 -2.34
N ILE A 22 -1.09 -13.33 -1.49
CA ILE A 22 -1.02 -13.05 -0.04
C ILE A 22 -0.47 -11.64 0.19
N ILE A 23 0.67 -11.28 -0.42
CA ILE A 23 1.26 -9.94 -0.26
C ILE A 23 0.28 -8.86 -0.74
N SER A 24 -0.37 -9.08 -1.88
CA SER A 24 -1.35 -8.11 -2.41
C SER A 24 -2.54 -7.92 -1.46
N ILE A 25 -2.99 -8.98 -0.81
CA ILE A 25 -4.06 -8.91 0.20
C ILE A 25 -3.57 -8.17 1.45
N ILE A 26 -2.35 -8.45 1.93
CA ILE A 26 -1.77 -7.75 3.09
C ILE A 26 -1.71 -6.25 2.82
N ILE A 27 -1.15 -5.83 1.67
CA ILE A 27 -1.06 -4.42 1.28
C ILE A 27 -2.45 -3.77 1.20
N LEU A 28 -3.44 -4.49 0.67
CA LEU A 28 -4.82 -4.01 0.57
C LEU A 28 -5.45 -3.85 1.96
N VAL A 29 -5.26 -4.82 2.85
CA VAL A 29 -5.76 -4.79 4.23
C VAL A 29 -5.09 -3.67 5.02
N GLU A 30 -3.77 -3.49 4.90
CA GLU A 30 -3.05 -2.37 5.51
C GLU A 30 -3.58 -1.02 5.02
N GLY A 31 -3.82 -0.88 3.72
CA GLY A 31 -4.41 0.34 3.15
C GLY A 31 -5.80 0.64 3.73
N VAL A 32 -6.67 -0.36 3.81
CA VAL A 32 -8.04 -0.20 4.35
C VAL A 32 -8.02 0.08 5.84
N LEU A 33 -7.31 -0.73 6.63
CA LEU A 33 -7.22 -0.56 8.08
C LEU A 33 -6.54 0.75 8.44
N GLY A 34 -5.43 1.08 7.77
CA GLY A 34 -4.72 2.35 7.96
C GLY A 34 -5.63 3.55 7.70
N PHE A 35 -6.42 3.51 6.61
CA PHE A 35 -7.40 4.55 6.33
C PHE A 35 -8.47 4.67 7.44
N LEU A 36 -9.04 3.55 7.87
CA LEU A 36 -10.07 3.53 8.92
C LEU A 36 -9.55 4.04 10.26
N PHE A 37 -8.38 3.57 10.70
CA PHE A 37 -7.75 4.03 11.94
C PHE A 37 -7.37 5.50 11.87
N PHE A 38 -6.82 5.95 10.74
CA PHE A 38 -6.49 7.35 10.52
C PHE A 38 -7.73 8.25 10.59
N MET A 39 -8.82 7.86 9.92
CA MET A 39 -10.08 8.60 9.96
C MET A 39 -10.69 8.60 11.36
N ALA A 40 -10.70 7.46 12.05
CA ALA A 40 -11.20 7.37 13.41
C ALA A 40 -10.40 8.29 14.35
N ALA A 41 -9.07 8.21 14.32
CA ALA A 41 -8.20 9.08 15.10
C ALA A 41 -8.43 10.56 14.79
N GLY A 42 -8.58 10.91 13.50
CA GLY A 42 -8.87 12.28 13.08
C GLY A 42 -10.22 12.79 13.59
N LEU A 43 -11.26 11.97 13.56
CA LEU A 43 -12.57 12.31 14.10
C LEU A 43 -12.55 12.45 15.64
N PHE A 44 -11.82 11.58 16.33
CA PHE A 44 -11.64 11.68 17.78
C PHE A 44 -10.87 12.94 18.19
N GLN A 45 -9.89 13.38 17.39
CA GLN A 45 -9.19 14.64 17.63
C GLN A 45 -10.11 15.87 17.53
N LEU A 46 -11.17 15.80 16.71
CA LEU A 46 -12.16 16.89 16.62
C LEU A 46 -13.04 16.97 17.87
N SER A 47 -13.27 15.85 18.56
CA SER A 47 -14.08 15.80 19.79
C SER A 47 -13.27 16.01 21.07
N ASP A 48 -12.03 15.52 21.11
CA ASP A 48 -11.09 15.75 22.22
C ASP A 48 -9.73 16.15 21.67
N THR A 49 -9.38 17.42 21.85
CA THR A 49 -8.10 17.98 21.39
C THR A 49 -6.90 17.42 22.15
N ASN A 50 -7.10 16.73 23.28
CA ASN A 50 -6.04 16.07 24.04
C ASN A 50 -5.83 14.61 23.62
N PHE A 51 -6.54 14.12 22.59
CA PHE A 51 -6.38 12.76 22.11
C PHE A 51 -4.93 12.49 21.66
N VAL A 52 -4.34 11.44 22.24
CA VAL A 52 -2.88 11.15 22.17
C VAL A 52 -2.44 10.63 20.79
N GLY A 53 -3.38 10.37 19.88
CA GLY A 53 -3.11 9.82 18.54
C GLY A 53 -2.24 10.71 17.64
N PHE A 54 -2.11 11.99 17.97
CA PHE A 54 -1.30 12.98 17.23
C PHE A 54 -0.42 13.85 18.12
N SER A 55 0.00 13.35 19.29
CA SER A 55 0.77 14.13 20.28
C SER A 55 2.08 14.73 19.74
N GLY A 56 2.66 14.14 18.69
CA GLY A 56 3.81 14.70 17.95
C GLY A 56 3.49 15.85 17.00
N LEU A 57 2.20 16.13 16.72
CA LEU A 57 1.76 17.21 15.83
C LEU A 57 1.38 18.51 16.58
N ASN A 58 1.37 18.50 17.92
CA ASN A 58 0.91 19.61 18.78
C ASN A 58 1.74 20.91 18.66
N GLY A 59 2.84 20.91 17.90
CA GLY A 59 3.66 22.09 17.62
C GLY A 59 3.72 22.48 16.13
N LEU A 60 2.95 21.83 15.27
CA LEU A 60 3.01 22.05 13.82
C LEU A 60 2.06 23.15 13.38
N THR A 61 2.49 23.94 12.41
CA THR A 61 1.66 24.99 11.84
C THR A 61 0.40 24.39 11.19
N PRO A 62 -0.75 25.09 11.19
CA PRO A 62 -2.00 24.58 10.62
C PRO A 62 -1.87 24.08 9.16
N ASN A 63 -0.97 24.69 8.39
CA ASN A 63 -0.66 24.30 7.02
C ASN A 63 -0.01 22.91 6.94
N PHE A 64 0.87 22.58 7.90
CA PHE A 64 1.52 21.27 7.96
C PHE A 64 0.54 20.17 8.37
N TYR A 65 -0.38 20.45 9.29
CA TYR A 65 -1.44 19.51 9.67
C TYR A 65 -2.36 19.16 8.50
N SER A 66 -2.75 20.17 7.71
CA SER A 66 -3.58 19.97 6.51
C SER A 66 -2.84 19.15 5.45
N PHE A 67 -1.56 19.45 5.22
CA PHE A 67 -0.70 18.66 4.33
C PHE A 67 -0.57 17.21 4.80
N TYR A 68 -0.36 16.99 6.10
CA TYR A 68 -0.25 15.66 6.71
C TYR A 68 -1.50 14.80 6.47
N ILE A 69 -2.70 15.39 6.63
CA ILE A 69 -3.97 14.70 6.37
C ILE A 69 -4.07 14.29 4.89
N ILE A 70 -3.84 15.24 3.98
CA ILE A 70 -3.92 14.98 2.55
C ILE A 70 -2.93 13.89 2.15
N LEU A 71 -1.72 13.94 2.68
CA LEU A 71 -0.68 12.95 2.44
C LEU A 71 -1.11 11.55 2.90
N HIS A 72 -1.66 11.41 4.10
CA HIS A 72 -2.10 10.11 4.64
C HIS A 72 -3.28 9.53 3.85
N ILE A 73 -4.26 10.36 3.48
CA ILE A 73 -5.36 9.94 2.62
C ILE A 73 -4.83 9.43 1.27
N ALA A 74 -3.87 10.15 0.67
CA ALA A 74 -3.26 9.75 -0.59
C ALA A 74 -2.47 8.44 -0.46
N LEU A 75 -1.70 8.27 0.63
CA LEU A 75 -0.92 7.06 0.92
C LEU A 75 -1.80 5.82 1.07
N PHE A 76 -2.82 5.87 1.92
CA PHE A 76 -3.70 4.73 2.14
C PHE A 76 -4.51 4.38 0.89
N SER A 77 -5.01 5.39 0.17
CA SER A 77 -5.65 5.19 -1.13
C SER A 77 -4.69 4.54 -2.12
N GLY A 78 -3.43 4.96 -2.12
CA GLY A 78 -2.35 4.39 -2.92
C GLY A 78 -2.08 2.91 -2.63
N PHE A 79 -2.03 2.52 -1.35
CA PHE A 79 -1.91 1.11 -0.95
C PHE A 79 -3.10 0.27 -1.38
N ILE A 80 -4.33 0.77 -1.19
CA ILE A 80 -5.55 0.07 -1.64
C ILE A 80 -5.51 -0.17 -3.15
N LEU A 81 -5.26 0.89 -3.94
CA LEU A 81 -5.17 0.79 -5.40
C LEU A 81 -4.02 -0.12 -5.83
N SER A 82 -2.90 -0.08 -5.12
CA SER A 82 -1.76 -0.94 -5.38
C SER A 82 -2.12 -2.42 -5.21
N GLY A 83 -2.72 -2.79 -4.06
CA GLY A 83 -3.17 -4.16 -3.80
C GLY A 83 -4.17 -4.65 -4.84
N ILE A 84 -5.16 -3.82 -5.21
CA ILE A 84 -6.12 -4.14 -6.28
C ILE A 84 -5.43 -4.38 -7.62
N PHE A 85 -4.47 -3.53 -7.99
CA PHE A 85 -3.74 -3.69 -9.25
C PHE A 85 -2.81 -4.90 -9.25
N MET A 86 -2.17 -5.24 -8.13
CA MET A 86 -1.36 -6.45 -8.03
C MET A 86 -2.21 -7.73 -8.08
N LEU A 87 -3.41 -7.73 -7.50
CA LEU A 87 -4.40 -8.81 -7.69
C LEU A 87 -4.88 -8.93 -9.14
N LYS A 88 -4.72 -7.88 -9.95
CA LYS A 88 -4.98 -7.89 -11.40
C LYS A 88 -3.70 -8.11 -12.21
N LEU A 89 -2.58 -8.50 -11.57
CA LEU A 89 -1.25 -8.68 -12.15
C LEU A 89 -0.72 -7.46 -12.92
N LYS A 90 -1.16 -6.24 -12.61
CA LYS A 90 -0.72 -5.04 -13.32
C LYS A 90 0.57 -4.49 -12.70
N LYS A 91 1.63 -4.30 -13.50
CA LYS A 91 2.90 -3.67 -13.06
C LYS A 91 2.72 -2.33 -12.35
N LYS A 92 1.71 -1.56 -12.74
CA LYS A 92 1.36 -0.28 -12.10
C LYS A 92 1.12 -0.42 -10.60
N GLY A 93 0.57 -1.56 -10.15
CA GLY A 93 0.37 -1.83 -8.72
C GLY A 93 1.69 -1.91 -7.95
N TYR A 94 2.67 -2.64 -8.49
CA TYR A 94 4.02 -2.75 -7.91
C TYR A 94 4.71 -1.40 -7.77
N TYR A 95 4.76 -0.59 -8.83
CA TYR A 95 5.39 0.74 -8.77
C TYR A 95 4.67 1.67 -7.78
N LEU A 96 3.34 1.61 -7.74
CA LEU A 96 2.55 2.38 -6.80
C LEU A 96 2.84 1.97 -5.35
N PHE A 97 3.03 0.67 -5.07
CA PHE A 97 3.43 0.20 -3.74
C PHE A 97 4.79 0.79 -3.33
N ILE A 98 5.81 0.69 -4.19
CA ILE A 98 7.15 1.21 -3.87
C ILE A 98 7.11 2.69 -3.54
N ILE A 99 6.41 3.48 -4.36
CA ILE A 99 6.32 4.93 -4.15
C ILE A 99 5.65 5.23 -2.80
N ASN A 100 4.48 4.63 -2.53
CA ASN A 100 3.78 4.86 -1.27
C ASN A 100 4.59 4.38 -0.06
N TYR A 101 5.24 3.24 -0.18
CA TYR A 101 6.09 2.68 0.86
C TYR A 101 7.29 3.58 1.20
N LEU A 102 7.98 4.11 0.19
CA LEU A 102 9.10 5.02 0.40
C LEU A 102 8.66 6.33 1.06
N ILE A 103 7.52 6.89 0.64
CA ILE A 103 6.96 8.10 1.24
C ILE A 103 6.55 7.84 2.69
N LEU A 104 5.83 6.74 2.97
CA LEU A 104 5.42 6.36 4.32
C LEU A 104 6.64 6.16 5.24
N THR A 105 7.66 5.47 4.74
CA THR A 105 8.91 5.23 5.46
C THR A 105 9.64 6.54 5.75
N GLY A 106 9.81 7.40 4.75
CA GLY A 106 10.44 8.70 4.92
C GLY A 106 9.71 9.57 5.95
N PHE A 107 8.38 9.50 5.96
CA PHE A 107 7.55 10.19 6.94
C PHE A 107 7.72 9.62 8.35
N GLY A 108 7.74 8.29 8.50
CA GLY A 108 7.98 7.64 9.79
C GLY A 108 9.35 7.96 10.38
N ILE A 109 10.40 8.04 9.55
CA ILE A 109 11.74 8.44 9.97
C ILE A 109 11.71 9.89 10.46
N TYR A 110 11.06 10.79 9.72
CA TYR A 110 10.94 12.20 10.09
C TYR A 110 10.23 12.39 11.45
N LEU A 111 9.18 11.61 11.71
CA LEU A 111 8.46 11.61 12.98
C LEU A 111 9.17 10.85 14.11
N ASN A 112 10.33 10.23 13.85
CA ASN A 112 11.07 9.41 14.80
C ASN A 112 10.20 8.29 15.43
N ASP A 113 9.36 7.67 14.59
CA ASP A 113 8.47 6.57 15.00
C ASP A 113 9.30 5.30 15.30
N VAL A 114 9.17 4.77 16.51
CA VAL A 114 9.87 3.56 16.96
C VAL A 114 9.55 2.35 16.08
N PHE A 115 8.35 2.28 15.51
CA PHE A 115 7.93 1.18 14.66
C PHE A 115 8.49 1.27 13.23
N VAL A 116 9.09 2.40 12.84
CA VAL A 116 9.55 2.62 11.45
C VAL A 116 10.57 1.58 11.01
N TRP A 117 11.47 1.14 11.90
CA TRP A 117 12.49 0.15 11.58
C TRP A 117 11.91 -1.22 11.24
N THR A 118 10.85 -1.61 11.94
CA THR A 118 10.13 -2.86 11.66
C THR A 118 9.44 -2.77 10.30
N THR A 119 8.77 -1.65 10.03
CA THR A 119 8.14 -1.35 8.73
C THR A 119 9.15 -1.41 7.59
N ILE A 120 10.37 -0.88 7.81
CA ILE A 120 11.47 -0.90 6.83
C ILE A 120 11.86 -2.34 6.46
N ILE A 121 12.07 -3.19 7.47
CA ILE A 121 12.52 -4.56 7.25
C ILE A 121 11.45 -5.36 6.50
N VAL A 122 10.20 -5.27 6.95
CA VAL A 122 9.07 -6.00 6.35
C VAL A 122 8.83 -5.53 4.91
N GLY A 123 8.82 -4.22 4.67
CA GLY A 123 8.56 -3.67 3.35
C GLY A 123 9.67 -3.96 2.34
N LEU A 124 10.94 -3.95 2.75
CA LEU A 124 12.04 -4.43 1.90
C LEU A 124 11.88 -5.90 1.51
N GLY A 125 11.43 -6.74 2.45
CA GLY A 125 11.07 -8.13 2.18
C GLY A 125 9.98 -8.27 1.12
N PHE A 126 8.90 -7.49 1.24
CA PHE A 126 7.83 -7.46 0.23
C PHE A 126 8.35 -6.96 -1.12
N ILE A 127 9.16 -5.90 -1.16
CA ILE A 127 9.74 -5.40 -2.41
C ILE A 127 10.56 -6.49 -3.09
N ALA A 128 11.48 -7.15 -2.38
CA ALA A 128 12.34 -8.19 -2.96
C ALA A 128 11.53 -9.32 -3.62
N VAL A 129 10.49 -9.78 -2.91
CA VAL A 129 9.59 -10.82 -3.40
C VAL A 129 8.78 -10.33 -4.61
N LEU A 130 8.19 -9.15 -4.52
CA LEU A 130 7.41 -8.56 -5.61
C LEU A 130 8.29 -8.36 -6.86
N THR A 131 9.51 -7.85 -6.70
CA THR A 131 10.48 -7.71 -7.79
C THR A 131 10.78 -9.04 -8.46
N TYR A 132 11.02 -10.10 -7.68
CA TYR A 132 11.25 -11.44 -8.22
C TYR A 132 10.08 -11.93 -9.08
N TYR A 133 8.84 -11.80 -8.59
CA TYR A 133 7.66 -12.24 -9.33
C TYR A 133 7.39 -11.39 -10.57
N PHE A 134 7.44 -10.06 -10.46
CA PHE A 134 7.16 -9.17 -11.59
C PHE A 134 8.25 -9.24 -12.67
N LYS A 135 9.50 -9.54 -12.34
CA LYS A 135 10.57 -9.82 -13.31
C LYS A 135 10.41 -11.17 -14.00
N LYS A 136 9.83 -12.16 -13.31
CA LYS A 136 9.60 -13.49 -13.89
C LYS A 136 8.38 -13.53 -14.82
N MET A 137 7.39 -12.68 -14.55
CA MET A 137 6.10 -12.69 -15.27
C MET A 137 6.06 -11.77 -16.50
N PHE A 138 6.98 -10.82 -16.62
CA PHE A 138 7.00 -9.80 -17.66
C PHE A 138 8.41 -9.41 -18.06
#